data_AF-A0A534YKT8-F1
#
_entry.id   AF-A0A534YKT8-F1
#
_cell.length_a   1.000
_cell.length_b   1.000
_cell.length_c   1.000
_cell.angle_alpha   90.00
_cell.angle_beta   90.00
_cell.angle_gamma   90.00
#
_symmetry.space_group_name_H-M   'P 1'
#
loop_
_entity.id
_entity.type
_entity.pdbx_description
1 polymer ?
#
loop_
_entity_poly.entity_id
_entity_poly.type
_entity_poly.pdbx_seq_one_letter_code
_entity_poly.pdbx_strand_id
1 'polypeptide(L)'
;MRTLALLVALVPSLAFADEIDLSRGSRRDRGEPAKVIVRAEAGNEFAPYGYLGGCVSYLLDPNDELELGGGGGFPGLQLGFAVRRLFGEGELRPVAELFLAGNTRVNRGLEQGSAQVNAQAAAATSSLWTGLGFGFEQRTSLFSINVAGDIIFTSTSLSPHWSVHGGLGLGF
;
A
#
# COMPACT_ATOMS: atom_id res chain seq x y z
N MET A 1 -25.12 10.77 -4.46
CA MET A 1 -24.45 9.47 -4.26
C MET A 1 -23.07 9.66 -3.61
N ARG A 2 -23.00 10.30 -2.43
CA ARG A 2 -21.73 10.60 -1.73
C ARG A 2 -21.59 9.88 -0.37
N THR A 3 -22.58 9.05 -0.03
CA THR A 3 -22.73 8.45 1.30
C THR A 3 -22.44 6.95 1.34
N LEU A 4 -22.29 6.28 0.18
CA LEU A 4 -22.00 4.83 0.16
C LEU A 4 -20.51 4.49 0.24
N ALA A 5 -19.63 5.34 -0.30
CA ALA A 5 -18.18 5.09 -0.28
C ALA A 5 -17.59 5.16 1.14
N LEU A 6 -18.20 5.94 2.04
CA LEU A 6 -17.78 6.03 3.44
C LEU A 6 -18.20 4.81 4.27
N LEU A 7 -19.22 4.06 3.83
CA LEU A 7 -19.73 2.90 4.57
C LEU A 7 -18.85 1.67 4.39
N VAL A 8 -18.14 1.55 3.27
CA VAL A 8 -17.18 0.45 3.04
C VAL A 8 -15.92 0.63 3.89
N ALA A 9 -15.57 1.87 4.26
CA ALA A 9 -14.46 2.17 5.17
C ALA A 9 -14.81 1.99 6.67
N LEU A 10 -16.07 1.70 7.01
CA LEU A 10 -16.58 1.66 8.39
C LEU A 10 -17.22 0.32 8.79
N VAL A 11 -17.07 -0.73 7.99
CA VAL A 11 -17.39 -2.10 8.46
C VAL A 11 -16.11 -2.72 8.99
N PRO A 12 -15.83 -2.69 10.31
CA PRO A 12 -15.01 -3.73 10.89
C PRO A 12 -15.79 -5.02 10.66
N SER A 13 -15.36 -5.84 9.71
CA SER A 13 -15.86 -7.21 9.66
C SER A 13 -15.49 -7.84 11.00
N LEU A 14 -16.51 -8.13 11.80
CA LEU A 14 -16.43 -8.96 12.97
C LEU A 14 -15.94 -10.34 12.50
N ALA A 15 -14.62 -10.50 12.43
CA ALA A 15 -13.98 -11.77 12.16
C ALA A 15 -14.09 -12.59 13.45
N PHE A 16 -15.15 -13.41 13.54
CA PHE A 16 -15.09 -14.61 14.36
C PHE A 16 -14.16 -15.60 13.66
N ALA A 17 -12.85 -15.41 13.85
CA ALA A 17 -11.87 -16.44 13.58
C ALA A 17 -11.93 -17.41 14.76
N ASP A 18 -12.46 -18.59 14.49
CA ASP A 18 -12.49 -19.73 15.40
C ASP A 18 -11.06 -20.04 15.87
N GLU A 19 -10.89 -20.20 17.18
CA GLU A 19 -9.61 -20.43 17.83
C GLU A 19 -9.14 -21.86 17.51
N ILE A 20 -8.34 -22.02 16.46
CA ILE A 20 -7.64 -23.29 16.21
C ILE A 20 -6.44 -23.35 17.18
N ASP A 21 -6.70 -23.77 18.42
CA ASP A 21 -5.65 -24.23 19.33
C ASP A 21 -5.08 -25.54 18.80
N LEU A 22 -3.88 -25.46 18.24
CA LEU A 22 -3.03 -26.62 17.98
C LEU A 22 -1.70 -26.45 18.70
N SER A 23 -1.75 -26.61 20.01
CA SER A 23 -0.66 -26.97 20.92
C SER A 23 0.34 -25.86 21.28
N ARG A 24 0.21 -25.40 22.53
CA ARG A 24 1.11 -24.50 23.28
C ARG A 24 2.52 -25.07 23.58
N GLY A 25 3.06 -25.97 22.75
CA GLY A 25 4.23 -26.77 23.11
C GLY A 25 5.50 -26.62 22.27
N SER A 26 5.46 -26.07 21.04
CA SER A 26 6.60 -26.26 20.10
C SER A 26 6.82 -25.15 19.06
N ARG A 27 6.58 -23.87 19.40
CA ARG A 27 6.78 -22.74 18.47
C ARG A 27 7.73 -21.64 18.98
N ARG A 28 8.53 -21.92 20.00
CA ARG A 28 9.40 -20.93 20.64
C ARG A 28 10.74 -20.63 19.93
N ASP A 29 11.00 -21.20 18.75
CA ASP A 29 12.27 -21.01 18.04
C ASP A 29 12.16 -20.89 16.50
N ARG A 30 10.98 -20.58 15.95
CA ARG A 30 10.91 -20.10 14.55
C ARG A 30 11.01 -18.59 14.60
N GLY A 31 12.18 -18.06 14.26
CA GLY A 31 12.54 -16.64 14.35
C GLY A 31 11.37 -15.71 14.04
N GLU A 32 11.07 -14.83 15.00
CA GLU A 32 10.01 -13.84 14.84
C GLU A 32 10.20 -13.08 13.51
N PRO A 33 9.12 -12.82 12.75
CA PRO A 33 9.24 -12.01 11.54
C PRO A 33 9.81 -10.64 11.89
N ALA A 34 10.65 -10.10 11.00
CA ALA A 34 11.27 -8.79 11.19
C ALA A 34 10.21 -7.72 11.52
N LYS A 35 10.51 -6.90 12.53
CA LYS A 35 9.59 -5.84 12.99
C LYS A 35 9.72 -4.60 12.14
N VAL A 36 10.92 -4.34 11.63
CA VAL A 36 11.19 -3.25 10.71
C VAL A 36 11.71 -3.83 9.41
N ILE A 37 11.14 -3.43 8.29
CA ILE A 37 11.62 -3.80 6.96
C ILE A 37 11.90 -2.55 6.17
N VAL A 38 13.13 -2.42 5.68
CA VAL A 38 13.49 -1.41 4.68
C VAL A 38 13.37 -2.05 3.32
N ARG A 39 12.52 -1.50 2.45
CA ARG A 39 12.18 -2.09 1.16
C ARG A 39 12.51 -1.16 0.00
N ALA A 40 13.12 -1.71 -1.03
CA ALA A 40 13.15 -1.11 -2.36
C ALA A 40 11.90 -1.55 -3.13
N GLU A 41 11.13 -0.58 -3.62
CA GLU A 41 9.83 -0.78 -4.25
C GLU A 41 9.85 -0.25 -5.69
N ALA A 42 9.11 -0.91 -6.56
CA ALA A 42 8.89 -0.49 -7.93
C ALA A 42 7.45 -0.78 -8.35
N GLY A 43 6.93 0.04 -9.26
CA GLY A 43 5.57 -0.11 -9.74
C GLY A 43 5.30 0.81 -10.91
N ASN A 44 4.04 1.23 -11.03
CA ASN A 44 3.62 2.15 -12.07
C ASN A 44 3.35 3.57 -11.52
N GLU A 45 2.71 4.39 -12.34
CA GLU A 45 2.37 5.76 -11.98
C GLU A 45 1.33 5.89 -10.85
N PHE A 46 0.69 4.82 -10.41
CA PHE A 46 -0.24 4.86 -9.29
C PHE A 46 0.22 4.03 -8.09
N ALA A 47 1.32 3.29 -8.22
CA ALA A 47 1.97 2.58 -7.11
C ALA A 47 2.33 3.57 -6.00
N PRO A 48 2.17 3.24 -4.70
CA PRO A 48 2.30 4.21 -3.60
C PRO A 48 3.64 4.95 -3.55
N TYR A 49 4.73 4.28 -3.98
CA TYR A 49 6.09 4.83 -3.99
C TYR A 49 6.64 5.10 -5.40
N GLY A 50 5.77 5.05 -6.42
CA GLY A 50 6.07 5.39 -7.81
C GLY A 50 6.82 4.31 -8.59
N TYR A 51 7.48 4.72 -9.66
CA TYR A 51 8.15 3.80 -10.59
C TYR A 51 9.35 3.10 -9.94
N LEU A 52 10.06 3.82 -9.08
CA LEU A 52 11.18 3.31 -8.31
C LEU A 52 11.28 4.12 -7.02
N GLY A 53 11.28 3.45 -5.88
CA GLY A 53 11.29 4.08 -4.58
C GLY A 53 11.69 3.13 -3.48
N GLY A 54 11.33 3.51 -2.27
CA GLY A 54 11.45 2.63 -1.14
C GLY A 54 10.54 3.06 0.00
N CYS A 55 10.33 2.12 0.92
CA CYS A 55 9.55 2.35 2.11
C CYS A 55 10.21 1.70 3.33
N VAL A 56 9.81 2.17 4.50
CA VAL A 56 10.04 1.51 5.77
C VAL A 56 8.70 0.95 6.22
N SER A 57 8.61 -0.36 6.36
CA SER A 57 7.48 -1.06 6.98
C SER A 57 7.77 -1.31 8.45
N TYR A 58 6.81 -1.00 9.31
CA TYR A 58 6.82 -1.24 10.74
C TYR A 58 5.64 -2.14 11.14
N LEU A 59 5.95 -3.27 11.76
CA LEU A 59 4.97 -4.22 12.28
C LEU A 59 4.40 -3.70 13.61
N LEU A 60 3.14 -3.25 13.59
CA LEU A 60 2.41 -2.75 14.76
C LEU A 60 1.96 -3.90 15.67
N ASP A 61 1.41 -4.94 15.05
CA ASP A 61 0.92 -6.18 15.65
C ASP A 61 1.36 -7.35 14.75
N PRO A 62 1.27 -8.64 15.16
CA PRO A 62 1.81 -9.77 14.39
C PRO A 62 1.38 -9.87 12.91
N ASN A 63 0.31 -9.15 12.55
CA ASN A 63 -0.31 -9.13 11.24
C ASN A 63 -0.57 -7.72 10.68
N ASP A 64 -0.34 -6.65 11.44
CA ASP A 64 -0.66 -5.27 11.01
C ASP A 64 0.59 -4.46 10.82
N GLU A 65 0.68 -3.78 9.67
CA GLU A 65 1.85 -3.02 9.26
C GLU A 65 1.51 -1.60 8.85
N LEU A 66 2.41 -0.70 9.20
CA LEU A 66 2.44 0.65 8.70
C LEU A 66 3.67 0.82 7.82
N GLU A 67 3.46 1.25 6.58
CA GLU A 67 4.54 1.62 5.69
C GLU A 67 4.55 3.13 5.43
N LEU A 68 5.75 3.70 5.38
CA LEU A 68 5.96 5.05 4.89
C LEU A 68 7.07 5.04 3.86
N GLY A 69 6.88 5.72 2.75
CA GLY A 69 7.85 5.68 1.68
C GLY A 69 7.72 6.78 0.65
N GLY A 70 8.59 6.69 -0.34
CA GLY A 70 8.61 7.61 -1.46
C GLY A 70 9.56 7.16 -2.56
N GLY A 71 9.44 7.82 -3.71
CA GLY A 71 10.21 7.50 -4.89
C GLY A 71 9.95 8.41 -6.08
N GLY A 72 10.33 7.92 -7.26
CA GLY A 72 10.25 8.62 -8.53
C GLY A 72 8.83 8.56 -9.12
N GLY A 73 8.20 9.72 -9.26
CA GLY A 73 6.88 9.88 -9.87
C GLY A 73 6.90 10.60 -11.23
N PHE A 74 8.06 10.67 -11.89
CA PHE A 74 8.39 11.50 -13.06
C PHE A 74 7.26 12.16 -13.88
N PRO A 75 7.27 13.51 -14.02
CA PRO A 75 8.11 14.45 -13.26
C PRO A 75 7.71 14.51 -11.78
N GLY A 76 8.69 14.73 -10.90
CA GLY A 76 8.46 14.97 -9.47
C GLY A 76 8.68 13.77 -8.56
N LEU A 77 8.54 14.05 -7.27
CA LEU A 77 8.60 13.06 -6.20
C LEU A 77 7.22 12.53 -5.89
N GLN A 78 7.19 11.25 -5.56
CA GLN A 78 6.02 10.57 -5.08
C GLN A 78 6.23 10.14 -3.63
N LEU A 79 5.23 10.40 -2.79
CA LEU A 79 5.25 10.10 -1.36
C LEU A 79 3.95 9.39 -0.99
N GLY A 80 4.01 8.47 -0.05
CA GLY A 80 2.82 7.78 0.43
C GLY A 80 3.04 7.04 1.73
N PHE A 81 1.93 6.57 2.28
CA PHE A 81 1.93 5.61 3.38
C PHE A 81 0.84 4.56 3.12
N ALA A 82 1.07 3.36 3.64
CA ALA A 82 0.14 2.25 3.53
C ALA A 82 -0.09 1.62 4.90
N VAL A 83 -1.31 1.18 5.14
CA VAL A 83 -1.64 0.24 6.22
C VAL A 83 -1.90 -1.11 5.58
N ARG A 84 -1.20 -2.13 6.05
CA ARG A 84 -1.24 -3.48 5.45
C ARG A 84 -1.65 -4.50 6.50
N ARG A 85 -2.48 -5.45 6.11
CA ARG A 85 -2.87 -6.61 6.90
C ARG A 85 -2.28 -7.85 6.24
N LEU A 86 -1.42 -8.55 6.96
CA LEU A 86 -0.91 -9.87 6.60
C LEU A 86 -1.87 -10.95 7.12
N PHE A 87 -2.19 -11.94 6.28
CA PHE A 87 -3.05 -13.06 6.66
C PHE A 87 -2.27 -14.36 6.77
N GLY A 88 -2.74 -15.23 7.66
CA GLY A 88 -2.21 -16.58 7.83
C GLY A 88 -0.95 -16.66 8.69
N GLU A 89 -0.38 -17.86 8.72
CA GLU A 89 0.81 -18.18 9.48
C GLU A 89 1.89 -18.73 8.55
N GLY A 90 3.17 -18.42 8.82
CA GLY A 90 4.30 -18.83 8.00
C GLY A 90 4.96 -17.68 7.25
N GLU A 91 5.77 -18.04 6.25
CA GLU A 91 6.58 -17.09 5.48
C GLU A 91 5.79 -16.45 4.33
N LEU A 92 4.99 -17.22 3.60
CA LEU A 92 4.14 -16.69 2.52
C LEU A 92 2.77 -16.28 3.09
N ARG A 93 2.46 -14.99 2.98
CA ARG A 93 1.28 -14.36 3.58
C ARG A 93 0.50 -13.59 2.52
N PRO A 94 -0.81 -13.84 2.34
CA PRO A 94 -1.67 -12.92 1.61
C PRO A 94 -1.67 -11.56 2.30
N VAL A 95 -1.74 -10.49 1.51
CA VAL A 95 -1.73 -9.11 2.00
C VAL A 95 -2.97 -8.40 1.49
N ALA A 96 -3.64 -7.65 2.36
CA ALA A 96 -4.53 -6.56 1.96
C ALA A 96 -3.88 -5.24 2.35
N GLU A 97 -4.02 -4.23 1.51
CA GLU A 97 -3.43 -2.92 1.77
C GLU A 97 -4.39 -1.77 1.47
N LEU A 98 -4.30 -0.73 2.30
CA LEU A 98 -4.96 0.55 2.10
C LEU A 98 -3.90 1.63 2.16
N PHE A 99 -3.81 2.47 1.14
CA PHE A 99 -2.79 3.52 1.11
C PHE A 99 -3.34 4.88 0.69
N LEU A 100 -2.59 5.91 1.06
CA LEU A 100 -2.70 7.26 0.53
C LEU A 100 -1.34 7.65 -0.04
N ALA A 101 -1.32 8.07 -1.29
CA ALA A 101 -0.11 8.51 -1.96
C ALA A 101 -0.38 9.76 -2.79
N GLY A 102 0.70 10.45 -3.16
CA GLY A 102 0.61 11.60 -4.03
C GLY A 102 1.88 11.94 -4.76
N ASN A 103 1.71 12.70 -5.85
CA ASN A 103 2.80 13.24 -6.66
C ASN A 103 2.88 14.76 -6.47
N THR A 104 4.10 15.28 -6.45
CA THR A 104 4.38 16.71 -6.20
C THR A 104 4.29 17.61 -7.43
N ARG A 105 4.31 17.05 -8.65
CA ARG A 105 4.37 17.81 -9.91
C ARG A 105 3.36 17.39 -10.97
N VAL A 106 2.72 16.24 -10.83
CA VAL A 106 1.76 15.71 -11.81
C VAL A 106 0.42 15.49 -11.14
N ASN A 107 -0.63 15.99 -11.80
CA ASN A 107 -1.99 15.65 -11.42
C ASN A 107 -2.47 14.39 -12.16
N ARG A 108 -2.21 13.21 -11.56
CA ARG A 108 -2.62 11.91 -12.09
C ARG A 108 -4.12 11.71 -11.83
N GLY A 109 -4.89 11.47 -12.89
CA GLY A 109 -6.36 11.38 -12.84
C GLY A 109 -7.10 12.54 -13.52
N LEU A 110 -6.43 13.40 -14.28
CA LEU A 110 -7.09 14.39 -15.13
C LEU A 110 -7.40 13.81 -16.52
N GLU A 111 -8.63 14.00 -17.00
CA GLU A 111 -8.99 13.65 -18.38
C GLU A 111 -8.22 14.53 -19.38
N GLN A 112 -7.73 13.92 -20.47
CA GLN A 112 -7.05 14.65 -21.56
C GLN A 112 -7.98 15.76 -22.09
N GLY A 113 -7.58 17.03 -21.92
CA GLY A 113 -8.35 18.21 -22.33
C GLY A 113 -8.83 19.10 -21.17
N SER A 114 -8.85 18.58 -19.93
CA SER A 114 -9.20 19.36 -18.73
C SER A 114 -8.12 20.38 -18.31
N ALA A 115 -6.91 20.26 -18.87
CA ALA A 115 -5.78 21.16 -18.62
C ALA A 115 -6.04 22.63 -19.05
N GLN A 116 -6.94 22.85 -20.01
CA GLN A 116 -7.25 24.21 -20.51
C GLN A 116 -8.32 24.94 -19.69
N VAL A 117 -9.19 24.23 -18.97
CA VAL A 117 -10.27 24.85 -18.16
C VAL A 117 -9.73 25.41 -16.84
N ASN A 118 -8.48 25.11 -16.49
CA ASN A 118 -7.95 25.26 -15.14
C ASN A 118 -6.53 25.84 -15.13
N ALA A 119 -6.30 26.94 -15.87
CA ALA A 119 -5.02 27.67 -15.84
C ALA A 119 -4.61 28.12 -14.42
N GLN A 120 -5.56 28.21 -13.48
CA GLN A 120 -5.30 28.44 -12.05
C GLN A 120 -5.05 27.15 -11.25
N ALA A 121 -5.57 25.98 -11.66
CA ALA A 121 -5.23 24.68 -11.05
C ALA A 121 -3.93 24.08 -11.60
N ALA A 122 -3.46 24.54 -12.76
CA ALA A 122 -2.12 24.25 -13.28
C ALA A 122 -1.00 24.80 -12.37
N ALA A 123 -1.32 25.72 -11.44
CA ALA A 123 -0.40 26.20 -10.41
C ALA A 123 -0.40 25.33 -9.13
N ALA A 124 -1.33 24.37 -8.99
CA ALA A 124 -1.41 23.41 -7.88
C ALA A 124 -1.10 22.00 -8.40
N THR A 125 0.18 21.73 -8.67
CA THR A 125 0.65 20.57 -9.43
C THR A 125 0.72 19.26 -8.63
N SER A 126 -0.13 19.05 -7.63
CA SER A 126 -0.11 17.82 -6.81
C SER A 126 -1.38 16.99 -6.98
N SER A 127 -1.23 15.68 -7.23
CA SER A 127 -2.34 14.71 -7.14
C SER A 127 -2.18 13.86 -5.90
N LEU A 128 -3.32 13.61 -5.25
CA LEU A 128 -3.48 12.64 -4.18
C LEU A 128 -4.42 11.53 -4.65
N TRP A 129 -4.10 10.30 -4.31
CA TRP A 129 -4.93 9.14 -4.56
C TRP A 129 -4.86 8.14 -3.42
N THR A 130 -5.94 7.40 -3.28
CA THR A 130 -6.08 6.30 -2.33
C THR A 130 -6.17 5.00 -3.08
N GLY A 131 -5.56 3.94 -2.56
CA GLY A 131 -5.63 2.61 -3.15
C GLY A 131 -6.12 1.56 -2.16
N LEU A 132 -6.86 0.58 -2.67
CA LEU A 132 -7.14 -0.68 -1.98
C LEU A 132 -6.49 -1.79 -2.80
N GLY A 133 -5.60 -2.55 -2.14
CA GLY A 133 -4.77 -3.55 -2.77
C GLY A 133 -4.89 -4.93 -2.15
N PHE A 134 -4.57 -5.93 -2.98
CA PHE A 134 -4.39 -7.30 -2.55
C PHE A 134 -3.13 -7.90 -3.18
N GLY A 135 -2.43 -8.72 -2.42
CA GLY A 135 -1.15 -9.23 -2.83
C GLY A 135 -0.64 -10.40 -2.00
N PHE A 136 0.65 -10.65 -2.15
CA PHE A 136 1.38 -11.66 -1.38
C PHE A 136 2.68 -11.07 -0.90
N GLU A 137 3.06 -11.47 0.31
CA GLU A 137 4.38 -11.20 0.86
C GLU A 137 5.01 -12.50 1.33
N GLN A 138 6.21 -12.81 0.83
CA GLN A 138 7.08 -13.80 1.42
C GLN A 138 8.02 -13.10 2.39
N ARG A 139 7.90 -13.39 3.69
CA ARG A 139 8.71 -12.81 4.76
C ARG A 139 9.43 -13.88 5.57
N THR A 140 10.74 -13.75 5.65
CA THR A 140 11.60 -14.46 6.60
C THR A 140 12.09 -13.50 7.69
N SER A 141 12.95 -13.95 8.60
CA SER A 141 13.53 -13.09 9.64
C SER A 141 14.43 -11.97 9.10
N LEU A 142 15.00 -12.13 7.89
CA LEU A 142 15.94 -11.16 7.32
C LEU A 142 15.46 -10.56 6.00
N PHE A 143 14.57 -11.24 5.27
CA PHE A 143 14.27 -10.89 3.90
C PHE A 143 12.78 -10.92 3.61
N SER A 144 12.31 -9.97 2.81
CA SER A 144 10.92 -9.86 2.38
C SER A 144 10.83 -9.62 0.88
N ILE A 145 9.89 -10.29 0.23
CA ILE A 145 9.46 -10.02 -1.15
C ILE A 145 7.96 -9.78 -1.12
N ASN A 146 7.47 -8.71 -1.72
CA ASN A 146 6.05 -8.47 -1.91
C ASN A 146 5.69 -8.19 -3.37
N VAL A 147 4.43 -8.47 -3.69
CA VAL A 147 3.75 -7.98 -4.88
C VAL A 147 2.28 -7.74 -4.55
N ALA A 148 1.73 -6.61 -4.95
CA ALA A 148 0.34 -6.24 -4.76
C ALA A 148 -0.22 -5.61 -6.04
N GLY A 149 -1.52 -5.82 -6.25
CA GLY A 149 -2.32 -5.16 -7.27
C GLY A 149 -3.45 -4.37 -6.62
N ASP A 150 -3.66 -3.14 -7.09
CA ASP A 150 -4.51 -2.17 -6.41
C ASP A 150 -5.54 -1.55 -7.34
N ILE A 151 -6.70 -1.26 -6.75
CA ILE A 151 -7.70 -0.37 -7.32
C ILE A 151 -7.47 1.02 -6.74
N ILE A 152 -7.34 1.99 -7.62
CA ILE A 152 -6.91 3.35 -7.30
C ILE A 152 -8.04 4.33 -7.54
N PHE A 153 -8.25 5.20 -6.56
CA PHE A 153 -9.19 6.30 -6.62
C PHE A 153 -8.43 7.61 -6.48
N THR A 154 -8.47 8.43 -7.52
CA THR A 154 -7.82 9.74 -7.52
C THR A 154 -8.79 10.79 -6.99
N SER A 155 -8.26 11.85 -6.39
CA SER A 155 -9.06 12.99 -5.95
C SER A 155 -9.74 13.77 -7.09
N THR A 156 -9.31 13.54 -8.35
CA THR A 156 -9.73 14.32 -9.52
C THR A 156 -10.53 13.56 -10.55
N SER A 157 -10.66 12.24 -10.44
CA SER A 157 -11.44 11.40 -11.36
C SER A 157 -12.26 10.35 -10.60
N LEU A 158 -13.47 10.10 -11.11
CA LEU A 158 -14.35 9.04 -10.62
C LEU A 158 -14.07 7.68 -11.28
N SER A 159 -13.20 7.65 -12.30
CA SER A 159 -12.80 6.42 -12.97
C SER A 159 -11.71 5.71 -12.15
N PRO A 160 -11.89 4.43 -11.82
CA PRO A 160 -10.86 3.67 -11.11
C PRO A 160 -9.64 3.47 -12.02
N HIS A 161 -8.45 3.57 -11.43
CA HIS A 161 -7.19 3.21 -12.06
C HIS A 161 -6.64 1.92 -11.43
N TRP A 162 -5.63 1.33 -12.07
CA TRP A 162 -5.02 0.10 -11.60
C TRP A 162 -3.53 0.30 -11.36
N SER A 163 -3.06 -0.23 -10.24
CA SER A 163 -1.65 -0.26 -9.87
C SER A 163 -1.19 -1.70 -9.71
N VAL A 164 0.07 -1.93 -10.05
CA VAL A 164 0.82 -3.09 -9.59
C VAL A 164 2.13 -2.57 -9.04
N HIS A 165 2.49 -3.02 -7.85
CA HIS A 165 3.77 -2.70 -7.25
C HIS A 165 4.31 -3.88 -6.44
N GLY A 166 5.57 -3.78 -6.07
CA GLY A 166 6.24 -4.79 -5.27
C GLY A 166 7.71 -4.46 -5.10
N GLY A 167 8.36 -5.22 -4.26
CA GLY A 167 9.67 -4.87 -3.78
C GLY A 167 10.38 -5.96 -3.01
N LEU A 168 11.64 -5.66 -2.72
CA LEU A 168 12.55 -6.51 -1.97
C LEU A 168 13.00 -5.75 -0.72
N GLY A 169 12.89 -6.39 0.44
CA GLY A 169 13.13 -5.78 1.73
C GLY A 169 14.09 -6.55 2.61
N LEU A 170 14.78 -5.81 3.47
CA LEU A 170 15.66 -6.33 4.52
C LEU A 170 15.07 -6.03 5.89
N GLY A 171 15.00 -7.07 6.71
CA GLY A 171 14.37 -7.07 8.03
C GLY A 171 15.36 -6.87 9.18
N PHE A 172 14.89 -6.20 10.24
CA PHE A 172 15.60 -5.93 11.49
C PHE A 172 14.70 -6.18 12.71
#